data_AF-A0A1M6N3L0-F1
#
_entry.id   AF-A0A1M6N3L0-F1
#
_cell.length_a   1.000
_cell.length_b   1.000
_cell.length_c   1.000
_cell.angle_alpha   90.00
_cell.angle_beta   90.00
_cell.angle_gamma   90.00
#
_symmetry.space_group_name_H-M   'P 1'
#
loop_
_entity.id
_entity.type
_entity.pdbx_description
1 polymer ?
#
loop_
_entity_poly.entity_id
_entity_poly.type
_entity_poly.pdbx_seq_one_letter_code
_entity_poly.pdbx_strand_id
1 'polypeptide(L)'
;MTLTVRSDALVDFLFHDGTYRDMALADANVRAHYDAHGWKDGTPNAFSSTRGYLGAYGDVRAAGINPLNHYDADGWREGRDPSAAFDTSLYLRFNPDVAAAGMDPLRHCLLSGAAEGRRAFPAINSATVQDGFDPLYYKLANPDVGASGLDARAHFDAFGSREGRNPDAFFDMNYYPANSPDVAAAGFDPLAHYNAFGWREGRDTSSHFDTSAYLAAYADVAAAGTNPLQHVLQFGVAEGRSAFGDLF
;
A
#
# COMPACT_ATOMS: atom_id res chain seq x y z
N MET A 1 -28.13 -10.45 29.26
CA MET A 1 -26.91 -9.66 29.49
C MET A 1 -26.19 -9.60 28.16
N THR A 2 -26.38 -8.51 27.42
CA THR A 2 -25.79 -8.32 26.08
C THR A 2 -24.34 -7.88 26.29
N LEU A 3 -23.40 -8.82 26.18
CA LEU A 3 -21.96 -8.53 26.22
C LEU A 3 -21.64 -7.61 25.04
N THR A 4 -21.34 -6.35 25.33
CA THR A 4 -20.94 -5.37 24.32
C THR A 4 -19.42 -5.44 24.24
N VAL A 5 -18.90 -6.27 23.34
CA VAL A 5 -17.47 -6.27 23.01
C VAL A 5 -17.13 -4.85 22.52
N ARG A 6 -16.34 -4.10 23.29
CA ARG A 6 -15.77 -2.83 22.81
C ARG A 6 -14.62 -3.19 21.87
N SER A 7 -14.93 -3.41 20.60
CA SER A 7 -13.91 -3.52 19.55
C SER A 7 -13.27 -2.15 19.33
N ASP A 8 -11.94 -2.09 19.36
CA ASP A 8 -11.20 -0.92 18.86
C ASP A 8 -11.04 -1.09 17.35
N ALA A 9 -11.42 -0.08 16.58
CA ALA A 9 -11.39 -0.14 15.12
C ALA A 9 -10.03 -0.47 14.53
N LEU A 10 -8.96 -0.11 15.25
CA LEU A 10 -7.60 -0.33 14.82
C LEU A 10 -7.14 -1.79 14.94
N VAL A 11 -7.87 -2.64 15.68
CA VAL A 11 -7.57 -4.07 15.82
C VAL A 11 -8.80 -4.90 15.46
N ASP A 12 -8.76 -5.54 14.29
CA ASP A 12 -9.83 -6.42 13.80
C ASP A 12 -9.63 -7.86 14.29
N PHE A 13 -10.66 -8.40 14.92
CA PHE A 13 -10.69 -9.76 15.45
C PHE A 13 -10.72 -10.83 14.35
N LEU A 14 -11.21 -10.50 13.15
CA LEU A 14 -11.36 -11.45 12.04
C LEU A 14 -10.03 -11.78 11.34
N PHE A 15 -9.01 -10.94 11.51
CA PHE A 15 -7.66 -11.14 10.93
C PHE A 15 -6.74 -12.00 11.80
N HIS A 16 -7.17 -12.34 13.02
CA HIS A 16 -6.38 -13.13 13.95
C HIS A 16 -6.86 -14.60 13.95
N ASP A 17 -5.95 -15.52 13.62
CA ASP A 17 -6.18 -16.96 13.78
C ASP A 17 -6.50 -17.32 15.25
N GLY A 18 -7.35 -18.35 15.44
CA GLY A 18 -7.85 -19.02 16.65
C GLY A 18 -7.78 -18.28 18.00
N THR A 19 -6.58 -17.90 18.42
CA THR A 19 -6.23 -17.22 19.68
C THR A 19 -7.09 -16.02 20.07
N TYR A 20 -7.49 -15.14 19.15
CA TYR A 20 -8.34 -13.97 19.48
C TYR A 20 -9.83 -14.26 19.41
N ARG A 21 -10.21 -15.31 18.69
CA ARG A 21 -11.60 -15.78 18.61
C ARG A 21 -12.07 -16.29 19.97
N ASP A 22 -11.16 -16.92 20.72
CA ASP A 22 -11.40 -17.39 22.09
C ASP A 22 -11.45 -16.24 23.12
N MET A 23 -10.72 -15.14 22.89
CA MET A 23 -10.76 -13.94 23.75
C MET A 23 -11.95 -13.01 23.47
N ALA A 24 -12.48 -12.98 22.24
CA ALA A 24 -13.71 -12.26 21.90
C ALA A 24 -14.94 -12.79 22.65
N LEU A 25 -14.91 -14.06 23.07
CA LEU A 25 -15.91 -14.68 23.94
C LEU A 25 -15.72 -14.30 25.42
N ALA A 26 -14.59 -13.68 25.77
CA ALA A 26 -14.15 -13.47 27.15
C ALA A 26 -13.83 -11.99 27.47
N ASP A 27 -14.74 -11.05 27.19
CA ASP A 27 -14.80 -9.65 27.72
C ASP A 27 -13.47 -8.83 27.77
N ALA A 28 -12.41 -9.29 27.09
CA ALA A 28 -11.08 -8.74 27.17
C ALA A 28 -10.89 -7.71 26.05
N ASN A 29 -10.44 -6.51 26.42
CA ASN A 29 -10.13 -5.45 25.47
C ASN A 29 -9.04 -5.94 24.49
N VAL A 30 -9.43 -6.24 23.25
CA VAL A 30 -8.51 -6.81 22.27
C VAL A 30 -7.42 -5.86 21.83
N ARG A 31 -7.64 -4.55 21.92
CA ARG A 31 -6.55 -3.56 21.79
C ARG A 31 -5.50 -3.77 22.86
N ALA A 32 -5.89 -3.94 24.12
CA ALA A 32 -4.95 -4.15 25.21
C ALA A 32 -4.16 -5.47 25.05
N HIS A 33 -4.79 -6.54 24.57
CA HIS A 33 -4.09 -7.78 24.27
C HIS A 33 -3.12 -7.63 23.10
N TYR A 34 -3.54 -6.98 22.01
CA TYR A 34 -2.68 -6.67 20.87
C TYR A 34 -1.45 -5.85 21.30
N ASP A 35 -1.67 -4.81 22.10
CA ASP A 35 -0.61 -3.93 22.59
C ASP A 35 0.40 -4.65 23.49
N ALA A 36 -0.06 -5.61 24.29
CA ALA A 36 0.82 -6.39 25.16
C ALA A 36 1.57 -7.51 24.43
N HIS A 37 0.93 -8.15 23.44
CA HIS A 37 1.39 -9.43 22.89
C HIS A 37 1.31 -9.53 21.36
N GLY A 38 0.25 -9.02 20.75
CA GLY A 38 -0.07 -9.22 19.34
C GLY A 38 0.79 -8.46 18.34
N TRP A 39 1.33 -7.31 18.75
CA TRP A 39 2.01 -6.43 17.81
C TRP A 39 3.34 -6.98 17.29
N LYS A 40 3.94 -8.02 17.86
CA LYS A 40 5.28 -8.46 17.41
C LYS A 40 5.28 -9.17 16.05
N ASP A 41 4.16 -9.78 15.67
CA ASP A 41 4.06 -10.59 14.44
C ASP A 41 2.73 -10.41 13.69
N GLY A 42 1.81 -9.58 14.18
CA GLY A 42 0.45 -9.47 13.67
C GLY A 42 0.23 -8.35 12.64
N THR A 43 -0.73 -8.58 11.76
CA THR A 43 -1.41 -7.58 10.93
C THR A 43 -2.68 -7.18 11.68
N PRO A 44 -2.75 -6.00 12.33
CA PRO A 44 -3.86 -5.69 13.22
C PRO A 44 -5.17 -5.41 12.47
N ASN A 45 -5.12 -5.01 11.21
CA ASN A 45 -6.29 -4.85 10.34
C ASN A 45 -5.87 -4.88 8.86
N ALA A 46 -6.84 -4.84 7.94
CA ALA A 46 -6.59 -4.91 6.49
C ALA A 46 -5.66 -3.81 5.93
N PHE A 47 -5.51 -2.69 6.63
CA PHE A 47 -4.81 -1.49 6.14
C PHE A 47 -3.52 -1.20 6.89
N SER A 48 -3.08 -2.07 7.80
CA SER A 48 -1.86 -1.87 8.59
C SER A 48 -1.07 -3.16 8.74
N SER A 49 0.25 -3.06 8.75
CA SER A 49 1.15 -4.20 8.83
C SER A 49 2.28 -3.90 9.80
N THR A 50 2.36 -4.63 10.92
CA THR A 50 3.48 -4.45 11.86
C THR A 50 4.82 -4.66 11.15
N ARG A 51 5.00 -5.80 10.50
CA ARG A 51 6.28 -6.15 9.87
C ARG A 51 6.61 -5.16 8.76
N GLY A 52 5.62 -4.79 7.94
CA GLY A 52 5.79 -3.78 6.88
C GLY A 52 6.23 -2.44 7.45
N TYR A 53 5.54 -1.96 8.48
CA TYR A 53 5.84 -0.69 9.15
C TYR A 53 7.25 -0.68 9.76
N LEU A 54 7.64 -1.71 10.50
CA LEU A 54 9.00 -1.83 11.06
C LEU A 54 10.09 -2.04 9.99
N GLY A 55 9.72 -2.60 8.83
CA GLY A 55 10.58 -2.73 7.67
C GLY A 55 10.84 -1.36 7.01
N ALA A 56 9.79 -0.57 6.82
CA ALA A 56 9.88 0.76 6.21
C ALA A 56 10.49 1.82 7.13
N TYR A 57 10.16 1.78 8.42
CA TYR A 57 10.50 2.80 9.40
C TYR A 57 11.50 2.28 10.44
N GLY A 58 12.78 2.35 10.06
CA GLY A 58 13.89 1.82 10.87
C GLY A 58 14.07 2.51 12.22
N ASP A 59 13.63 3.76 12.36
CA ASP A 59 13.63 4.53 13.61
C ASP A 59 12.62 3.96 14.63
N VAL A 60 11.40 3.62 14.19
CA VAL A 60 10.38 2.98 15.02
C VAL A 60 10.84 1.59 15.45
N ARG A 61 11.45 0.85 14.52
CA ARG A 61 12.08 -0.44 14.80
C ARG A 61 13.21 -0.32 15.82
N ALA A 62 14.11 0.64 15.65
CA ALA A 62 15.21 0.86 16.58
C ALA A 62 14.73 1.27 17.99
N ALA A 63 13.64 2.03 18.06
CA ALA A 63 13.02 2.43 19.32
C ALA A 63 12.20 1.31 19.99
N GLY A 64 11.91 0.21 19.27
CA GLY A 64 11.11 -0.90 19.79
C GLY A 64 9.66 -0.51 20.09
N ILE A 65 9.13 0.49 19.41
CA ILE A 65 7.77 1.00 19.61
C ILE A 65 6.78 0.12 18.85
N ASN A 66 5.64 -0.20 19.46
CA ASN A 66 4.53 -0.87 18.78
C ASN A 66 4.06 -0.01 17.58
N PRO A 67 4.11 -0.53 16.34
CA PRO A 67 3.78 0.22 15.13
C PRO A 67 2.40 0.87 15.12
N LEU A 68 1.38 0.16 15.61
CA LEU A 68 0.02 0.68 15.61
C LEU A 68 -0.12 1.84 16.59
N ASN A 69 0.53 1.75 17.75
CA ASN A 69 0.57 2.82 18.74
C ASN A 69 1.36 4.02 18.24
N HIS A 70 2.51 3.79 17.58
CA HIS A 70 3.25 4.86 16.93
C HIS A 70 2.40 5.56 15.88
N TYR A 71 1.72 4.81 15.01
CA TYR A 71 0.89 5.38 13.96
C TYR A 71 -0.23 6.26 14.54
N ASP A 72 -1.02 5.72 15.46
CA ASP A 72 -2.17 6.36 16.12
C ASP A 72 -1.77 7.66 16.87
N ALA A 73 -0.61 7.64 17.53
CA ALA A 73 -0.09 8.79 18.25
C ALA A 73 0.54 9.84 17.33
N ASP A 74 1.45 9.42 16.45
CA ASP A 74 2.42 10.30 15.79
C ASP A 74 2.53 10.04 14.28
N GLY A 75 2.57 8.77 13.86
CA GLY A 75 2.94 8.38 12.50
C GLY A 75 2.05 8.95 11.41
N TRP A 76 0.73 9.06 11.63
CA TRP A 76 -0.15 9.67 10.64
C TRP A 76 0.07 11.19 10.52
N ARG A 77 0.46 11.88 11.60
CA ARG A 77 0.82 13.31 11.57
C ARG A 77 2.17 13.54 10.90
N GLU A 78 3.04 12.53 10.96
CA GLU A 78 4.32 12.50 10.24
C GLU A 78 4.14 12.10 8.76
N GLY A 79 2.91 11.78 8.33
CA GLY A 79 2.60 11.37 6.95
C GLY A 79 3.09 9.96 6.60
N ARG A 80 3.34 9.10 7.59
CA ARG A 80 3.76 7.71 7.36
C ARG A 80 2.58 6.86 6.92
N ASP A 81 2.84 5.86 6.08
CA ASP A 81 1.86 4.88 5.66
C ASP A 81 1.90 3.63 6.56
N PRO A 82 0.74 3.15 7.08
CA PRO A 82 0.69 2.02 8.00
C PRO A 82 0.92 0.66 7.31
N SER A 83 0.76 0.59 5.98
CA SER A 83 1.07 -0.57 5.15
C SER A 83 1.10 -0.19 3.67
N ALA A 84 1.47 -1.14 2.80
CA ALA A 84 1.37 -0.96 1.34
C ALA A 84 -0.09 -0.79 0.85
N ALA A 85 -1.08 -1.14 1.67
CA ALA A 85 -2.50 -1.08 1.32
C ALA A 85 -3.19 0.24 1.74
N PHE A 86 -2.47 1.15 2.38
CA PHE A 86 -3.05 2.42 2.85
C PHE A 86 -2.06 3.57 2.76
N ASP A 87 -2.44 4.62 2.02
CA ASP A 87 -1.72 5.88 1.93
C ASP A 87 -2.38 6.94 2.80
N THR A 88 -1.67 7.36 3.83
CA THR A 88 -2.14 8.34 4.82
C THR A 88 -2.41 9.69 4.17
N SER A 89 -1.50 10.14 3.30
CA SER A 89 -1.53 11.48 2.73
C SER A 89 -2.62 11.59 1.66
N LEU A 90 -2.79 10.57 0.82
CA LEU A 90 -3.87 10.49 -0.16
C LEU A 90 -5.23 10.39 0.52
N TYR A 91 -5.37 9.57 1.58
CA TYR A 91 -6.64 9.51 2.30
C TYR A 91 -7.04 10.88 2.82
N LEU A 92 -6.14 11.62 3.48
CA LEU A 92 -6.43 12.97 3.98
C LEU A 92 -6.70 13.97 2.85
N ARG A 93 -5.96 13.88 1.73
CA ARG A 93 -6.13 14.75 0.56
C ARG A 93 -7.54 14.63 -0.05
N PHE A 94 -8.05 13.40 -0.17
CA PHE A 94 -9.38 13.14 -0.72
C PHE A 94 -10.52 13.27 0.31
N ASN A 95 -10.17 13.43 1.58
CA ASN A 95 -11.10 13.58 2.69
C ASN A 95 -10.76 14.85 3.49
N PRO A 96 -10.93 16.04 2.89
CA PRO A 96 -10.48 17.30 3.49
C PRO A 96 -11.20 17.64 4.79
N ASP A 97 -12.39 17.10 5.03
CA ASP A 97 -13.11 17.22 6.29
C ASP A 97 -12.44 16.41 7.42
N VAL A 98 -11.94 15.21 7.12
CA VAL A 98 -11.16 14.38 8.06
C VAL A 98 -9.84 15.09 8.40
N ALA A 99 -9.18 15.65 7.38
CA ALA A 99 -7.97 16.44 7.55
C ALA A 99 -8.21 17.70 8.39
N ALA A 100 -9.26 18.47 8.09
CA ALA A 100 -9.62 19.67 8.82
C ALA A 100 -10.01 19.39 10.28
N ALA A 101 -10.62 18.23 10.54
CA ALA A 101 -10.95 17.79 11.89
C ALA A 101 -9.74 17.24 12.68
N GLY A 102 -8.58 17.05 12.03
CA GLY A 102 -7.39 16.48 12.64
C GLY A 102 -7.60 15.04 13.14
N MET A 103 -8.43 14.27 12.44
CA MET A 103 -8.74 12.88 12.78
C MET A 103 -7.67 11.93 12.24
N ASP A 104 -7.40 10.85 12.97
CA ASP A 104 -6.59 9.74 12.48
C ASP A 104 -7.25 9.13 11.22
N PRO A 105 -6.57 9.14 10.06
CA PRO A 105 -7.15 8.71 8.79
C PRO A 105 -7.39 7.19 8.72
N LEU A 106 -6.51 6.38 9.29
CA LEU A 106 -6.69 4.92 9.32
C LEU A 106 -7.91 4.57 10.19
N ARG A 107 -8.03 5.21 11.35
CA ARG A 107 -9.17 5.01 12.25
C ARG A 107 -10.47 5.45 11.60
N HIS A 108 -10.47 6.61 10.94
CA HIS A 108 -11.63 7.09 10.20
C HIS A 108 -12.01 6.13 9.07
N CYS A 109 -11.02 5.65 8.31
CA CYS A 109 -11.24 4.69 7.23
C CYS A 109 -11.92 3.41 7.71
N LEU A 110 -11.44 2.85 8.82
CA LEU A 110 -11.96 1.59 9.39
C LEU A 110 -13.35 1.74 10.03
N LEU A 111 -13.64 2.88 10.68
CA LEU A 111 -14.92 3.10 11.37
C LEU A 111 -16.04 3.62 10.49
N SER A 112 -15.70 4.52 9.56
CA SER A 112 -16.67 5.37 8.87
C SER A 112 -16.47 5.37 7.37
N GLY A 113 -15.22 5.26 6.91
CA GLY A 113 -14.85 5.41 5.50
C GLY A 113 -15.70 4.56 4.54
N ALA A 114 -15.79 3.26 4.79
CA ALA A 114 -16.58 2.36 3.93
C ALA A 114 -18.07 2.70 3.92
N ALA A 115 -18.66 3.02 5.08
CA ALA A 115 -20.08 3.39 5.19
C ALA A 115 -20.39 4.73 4.51
N GLU A 116 -19.41 5.62 4.44
CA GLU A 116 -19.48 6.92 3.78
C GLU A 116 -19.11 6.85 2.28
N GLY A 117 -18.76 5.66 1.76
CA GLY A 117 -18.33 5.47 0.38
C GLY A 117 -16.96 6.06 0.07
N ARG A 118 -16.13 6.30 1.09
CA ARG A 118 -14.76 6.80 0.94
C ARG A 118 -13.83 5.66 0.58
N ARG A 119 -12.98 5.92 -0.40
CA ARG A 119 -11.98 4.98 -0.89
C ARG A 119 -10.67 5.09 -0.08
N ALA A 120 -10.04 3.94 0.17
CA ALA A 120 -8.64 3.84 0.59
C ALA A 120 -7.72 3.79 -0.63
N PHE A 121 -6.46 4.19 -0.44
CA PHE A 121 -5.45 4.21 -1.50
C PHE A 121 -4.29 3.31 -1.10
N PRO A 122 -3.72 2.49 -2.01
CA PRO A 122 -2.44 1.84 -1.73
C PRO A 122 -1.35 2.90 -1.55
N ALA A 123 -0.30 2.56 -0.80
CA ALA A 123 0.83 3.46 -0.56
C ALA A 123 1.49 3.86 -1.89
N ILE A 124 1.56 5.16 -2.16
CA ILE A 124 2.23 5.72 -3.34
C ILE A 124 3.05 6.92 -2.90
N ASN A 125 4.34 6.72 -2.73
CA ASN A 125 5.26 7.80 -2.41
C ASN A 125 5.72 8.53 -3.68
N SER A 126 4.85 9.39 -4.20
CA SER A 126 5.10 10.19 -5.40
C SER A 126 6.41 11.00 -5.35
N ALA A 127 6.91 11.34 -4.15
CA ALA A 127 8.15 12.09 -3.99
C ALA A 127 9.42 11.26 -4.29
N THR A 128 9.33 9.94 -4.22
CA THR A 128 10.49 9.03 -4.39
C THR A 128 10.34 8.04 -5.53
N VAL A 129 9.15 7.95 -6.15
CA VAL A 129 8.92 7.09 -7.31
C VAL A 129 9.80 7.50 -8.49
N GLN A 130 10.56 6.54 -9.03
CA GLN A 130 11.37 6.71 -10.23
C GLN A 130 11.30 5.46 -11.12
N ASP A 131 11.01 5.65 -12.40
CA ASP A 131 10.91 4.60 -13.41
C ASP A 131 9.96 3.45 -13.05
N GLY A 132 8.79 3.77 -12.45
CA GLY A 132 7.82 2.74 -12.03
C GLY A 132 8.31 1.88 -10.86
N PHE A 133 9.14 2.44 -9.98
CA PHE A 133 9.53 1.80 -8.74
C PHE A 133 9.28 2.76 -7.57
N ASP A 134 8.57 2.28 -6.56
CA ASP A 134 8.30 2.99 -5.32
C ASP A 134 9.07 2.33 -4.16
N PRO A 135 10.18 2.95 -3.69
CA PRO A 135 10.97 2.38 -2.59
C PRO A 135 10.22 2.22 -1.28
N LEU A 136 9.25 3.10 -0.97
CA LEU A 136 8.48 3.03 0.27
C LEU A 136 7.47 1.90 0.19
N TYR A 137 6.67 1.86 -0.88
CA TYR A 137 5.75 0.74 -1.15
C TYR A 137 6.49 -0.60 -1.12
N TYR A 138 7.63 -0.69 -1.81
CA TYR A 138 8.40 -1.92 -1.90
C TYR A 138 8.83 -2.42 -0.52
N LYS A 139 9.30 -1.54 0.38
CA LYS A 139 9.65 -1.92 1.76
C LYS A 139 8.44 -2.28 2.61
N LEU A 140 7.32 -1.58 2.44
CA LEU A 140 6.08 -1.87 3.16
C LEU A 140 5.50 -3.25 2.75
N ALA A 141 5.59 -3.59 1.47
CA ALA A 141 5.15 -4.87 0.92
C ALA A 141 6.15 -6.02 1.19
N ASN A 142 7.44 -5.71 1.34
CA ASN A 142 8.52 -6.67 1.53
C ASN A 142 9.29 -6.41 2.83
N PRO A 143 8.71 -6.77 3.99
CA PRO A 143 9.28 -6.45 5.29
C PRO A 143 10.63 -7.11 5.55
N ASP A 144 10.92 -8.24 4.93
CA ASP A 144 12.23 -8.90 4.95
C ASP A 144 13.33 -7.98 4.36
N VAL A 145 13.02 -7.29 3.27
CA VAL A 145 13.94 -6.33 2.64
C VAL A 145 14.11 -5.10 3.53
N GLY A 146 13.01 -4.54 4.04
CA GLY A 146 13.08 -3.41 4.97
C GLY A 146 13.87 -3.71 6.25
N ALA A 147 13.74 -4.93 6.79
CA ALA A 147 14.48 -5.40 7.95
C ALA A 147 15.97 -5.60 7.66
N SER A 148 16.33 -6.02 6.44
CA SER A 148 17.73 -6.19 6.03
C SER A 148 18.53 -4.88 5.97
N GLY A 149 17.84 -3.74 5.86
CA GLY A 149 18.48 -2.43 5.69
C GLY A 149 19.10 -2.20 4.31
N LEU A 150 18.93 -3.12 3.37
CA LEU A 150 19.35 -2.95 1.99
C LEU A 150 18.59 -1.80 1.32
N ASP A 151 19.24 -1.19 0.32
CA ASP A 151 18.56 -0.28 -0.60
C ASP A 151 17.48 -1.04 -1.38
N ALA A 152 16.28 -0.46 -1.46
CA ALA A 152 15.12 -1.14 -2.03
C ALA A 152 15.27 -1.36 -3.54
N ARG A 153 15.77 -0.35 -4.26
CA ARG A 153 15.98 -0.44 -5.72
C ARG A 153 17.08 -1.45 -6.03
N ALA A 154 18.20 -1.38 -5.31
CA ALA A 154 19.29 -2.35 -5.47
C ALA A 154 18.83 -3.79 -5.17
N HIS A 155 18.00 -4.00 -4.14
CA HIS A 155 17.42 -5.32 -3.89
C HIS A 155 16.49 -5.76 -5.02
N PHE A 156 15.62 -4.87 -5.52
CA PHE A 156 14.71 -5.21 -6.61
C PHE A 156 15.46 -5.61 -7.88
N ASP A 157 16.42 -4.81 -8.30
CA ASP A 157 17.24 -5.05 -9.49
C ASP A 157 18.04 -6.37 -9.35
N ALA A 158 18.59 -6.63 -8.15
CA ALA A 158 19.37 -7.82 -7.90
C ALA A 158 18.52 -9.07 -7.71
N PHE A 159 17.33 -8.99 -7.10
CA PHE A 159 16.55 -10.18 -6.68
C PHE A 159 15.06 -10.00 -6.92
N GLY A 160 14.49 -8.87 -6.49
CA GLY A 160 13.05 -8.69 -6.39
C GLY A 160 12.28 -8.90 -7.69
N SER A 161 12.83 -8.43 -8.82
CA SER A 161 12.21 -8.67 -10.13
C SER A 161 12.07 -10.18 -10.43
N ARG A 162 13.15 -10.94 -10.22
CA ARG A 162 13.19 -12.40 -10.46
C ARG A 162 12.35 -13.19 -9.44
N GLU A 163 12.12 -12.60 -8.28
CA GLU A 163 11.25 -13.15 -7.23
C GLU A 163 9.77 -12.78 -7.43
N GLY A 164 9.44 -12.01 -8.47
CA GLY A 164 8.06 -11.60 -8.76
C GLY A 164 7.50 -10.58 -7.75
N ARG A 165 8.37 -9.78 -7.11
CA ARG A 165 7.95 -8.78 -6.12
C ARG A 165 7.53 -7.48 -6.81
N ASN A 166 6.31 -7.01 -6.54
CA ASN A 166 5.77 -5.81 -7.19
C ASN A 166 6.59 -4.56 -6.84
N PRO A 167 7.01 -3.76 -7.85
CA PRO A 167 7.84 -2.57 -7.64
C PRO A 167 7.04 -1.35 -7.17
N ASP A 168 5.73 -1.34 -7.43
CA ASP A 168 4.79 -0.28 -7.04
C ASP A 168 3.36 -0.84 -6.94
N ALA A 169 2.40 0.02 -6.60
CA ALA A 169 0.99 -0.35 -6.38
C ALA A 169 0.19 -0.71 -7.65
N PHE A 170 0.69 -0.40 -8.85
CA PHE A 170 0.01 -0.58 -10.13
C PHE A 170 0.74 -1.53 -11.09
N PHE A 171 1.94 -2.01 -10.74
CA PHE A 171 2.68 -3.00 -11.50
C PHE A 171 2.69 -4.37 -10.80
N ASP A 172 2.17 -5.39 -11.48
CA ASP A 172 2.19 -6.77 -11.01
C ASP A 172 3.19 -7.59 -11.84
N MET A 173 4.27 -8.03 -11.17
CA MET A 173 5.38 -8.75 -11.78
C MET A 173 5.00 -10.14 -12.32
N ASN A 174 3.86 -10.69 -11.90
CA ASN A 174 3.35 -11.96 -12.39
C ASN A 174 2.29 -11.76 -13.47
N TYR A 175 1.44 -10.73 -13.33
CA TYR A 175 0.42 -10.38 -14.31
C TYR A 175 1.02 -9.97 -15.65
N TYR A 176 2.01 -9.07 -15.65
CA TYR A 176 2.56 -8.50 -16.87
C TYR A 176 3.11 -9.54 -17.84
N PRO A 177 4.03 -10.46 -17.44
CA PRO A 177 4.51 -11.50 -18.33
C PRO A 177 3.44 -12.53 -18.71
N ALA A 178 2.45 -12.79 -17.84
CA ALA A 178 1.34 -13.69 -18.17
C ALA A 178 0.45 -13.14 -19.29
N ASN A 179 0.32 -11.81 -19.38
CA ASN A 179 -0.45 -11.11 -20.42
C ASN A 179 0.42 -10.61 -21.59
N SER A 180 1.75 -10.80 -21.50
CA SER A 180 2.73 -10.43 -22.54
C SER A 180 3.67 -11.61 -22.81
N PRO A 181 3.16 -12.72 -23.40
CA PRO A 181 3.93 -13.96 -23.55
C PRO A 181 5.16 -13.82 -24.44
N ASP A 182 5.17 -12.86 -25.35
CA ASP A 182 6.32 -12.49 -26.17
C ASP A 182 7.47 -11.89 -25.34
N VAL A 183 7.14 -11.05 -24.36
CA VAL A 183 8.11 -10.48 -23.41
C VAL A 183 8.67 -11.58 -22.50
N ALA A 184 7.78 -12.44 -22.00
CA ALA A 184 8.17 -13.58 -21.17
C ALA A 184 9.11 -14.54 -21.91
N ALA A 185 8.81 -14.85 -23.17
CA ALA A 185 9.64 -15.72 -24.01
C ALA A 185 11.03 -15.12 -24.32
N ALA A 186 11.11 -13.79 -24.44
CA ALA A 186 12.36 -13.08 -24.68
C ALA A 186 13.23 -12.94 -23.42
N GLY A 187 12.69 -13.21 -22.23
CA GLY A 187 13.41 -13.12 -20.95
C GLY A 187 13.75 -11.69 -20.55
N PHE A 188 12.99 -10.70 -21.03
CA PHE A 188 13.16 -9.32 -20.58
C PHE A 188 12.66 -9.16 -19.14
N ASP A 189 13.33 -8.29 -18.39
CA ASP A 189 12.80 -7.79 -17.12
C ASP A 189 11.44 -7.09 -17.39
N PRO A 190 10.34 -7.49 -16.71
CA PRO A 190 9.01 -6.93 -16.97
C PRO A 190 8.91 -5.42 -16.84
N LEU A 191 9.44 -4.83 -15.76
CA LEU A 191 9.36 -3.40 -15.51
C LEU A 191 10.19 -2.62 -16.53
N ALA A 192 11.41 -3.09 -16.82
CA ALA A 192 12.27 -2.48 -17.83
C ALA A 192 11.65 -2.55 -19.24
N HIS A 193 11.03 -3.68 -19.60
CA HIS A 193 10.32 -3.81 -20.86
C HIS A 193 9.17 -2.82 -20.95
N TYR A 194 8.34 -2.73 -19.90
CA TYR A 194 7.22 -1.80 -19.89
C TYR A 194 7.67 -0.36 -20.08
N ASN A 195 8.69 0.07 -19.32
CA ASN A 195 9.24 1.43 -19.39
C ASN A 195 9.80 1.78 -20.76
N ALA A 196 10.49 0.85 -21.41
CA ALA A 196 11.11 1.06 -22.72
C ALA A 196 10.11 0.99 -23.89
N PHE A 197 9.17 0.03 -23.84
CA PHE A 197 8.33 -0.33 -24.98
C PHE A 197 6.85 -0.51 -24.59
N GLY A 198 6.59 -1.27 -23.52
CA GLY A 198 5.26 -1.79 -23.23
C GLY A 198 4.15 -0.75 -23.14
N TRP A 199 4.41 0.44 -22.59
CA TRP A 199 3.39 1.48 -22.53
C TRP A 199 3.02 2.06 -23.91
N ARG A 200 3.96 2.08 -24.86
CA ARG A 200 3.71 2.51 -26.25
C ARG A 200 3.01 1.43 -27.06
N GLU A 201 3.16 0.18 -26.63
CA GLU A 201 2.42 -0.97 -27.16
C GLU A 201 1.01 -1.11 -26.55
N GLY A 202 0.67 -0.30 -25.55
CA GLY A 202 -0.62 -0.36 -24.86
C GLY A 202 -0.78 -1.57 -23.92
N ARG A 203 0.33 -2.14 -23.42
CA ARG A 203 0.30 -3.28 -22.48
C ARG A 203 -0.16 -2.84 -21.09
N ASP A 204 -0.93 -3.65 -20.39
CA ASP A 204 -1.37 -3.34 -19.04
C ASP A 204 -0.40 -3.90 -17.99
N THR A 205 -0.13 -3.12 -16.93
CA THR A 205 0.86 -3.47 -15.90
C THR A 205 0.28 -4.33 -14.78
N SER A 206 -1.03 -4.28 -14.59
CA SER A 206 -1.77 -5.10 -13.64
C SER A 206 -3.26 -5.12 -14.01
N SER A 207 -4.06 -5.92 -13.32
CA SER A 207 -5.53 -5.82 -13.37
C SER A 207 -6.07 -4.48 -12.86
N HIS A 208 -5.24 -3.66 -12.23
CA HIS A 208 -5.62 -2.40 -11.60
C HIS A 208 -5.21 -1.17 -12.42
N PHE A 209 -4.54 -1.37 -13.56
CA PHE A 209 -4.06 -0.28 -14.41
C PHE A 209 -4.17 -0.62 -15.90
N ASP A 210 -5.07 0.08 -16.59
CA ASP A 210 -5.24 -0.02 -18.04
C ASP A 210 -4.48 1.13 -18.72
N THR A 211 -3.39 0.79 -19.41
CA THR A 211 -2.49 1.74 -20.06
C THR A 211 -3.21 2.52 -21.17
N SER A 212 -3.99 1.82 -21.97
CA SER A 212 -4.63 2.38 -23.16
C SER A 212 -5.80 3.28 -22.77
N ALA A 213 -6.62 2.86 -21.81
CA ALA A 213 -7.71 3.66 -21.24
C ALA A 213 -7.17 4.90 -20.53
N TYR A 214 -6.07 4.79 -19.78
CA TYR A 214 -5.44 5.94 -19.14
C TYR A 214 -5.03 7.01 -20.14
N LEU A 215 -4.31 6.63 -21.20
CA LEU A 215 -3.87 7.55 -22.25
C LEU A 215 -5.05 8.11 -23.06
N ALA A 216 -6.11 7.33 -23.29
CA ALA A 216 -7.31 7.79 -23.99
C ALA A 216 -8.10 8.81 -23.16
N ALA A 217 -8.19 8.63 -21.85
CA ALA A 217 -8.90 9.54 -20.95
C ALA A 217 -8.11 10.83 -20.67
N TYR A 218 -6.78 10.75 -20.69
CA TYR A 218 -5.88 11.84 -20.30
C TYR A 218 -5.02 12.31 -21.47
N ALA A 219 -5.67 13.08 -22.36
CA ALA A 219 -5.07 13.56 -23.60
C ALA A 219 -3.82 14.44 -23.37
N ASP A 220 -3.72 15.13 -22.24
CA ASP A 220 -2.52 15.89 -21.85
C ASP A 220 -1.31 14.97 -21.61
N VAL A 221 -1.50 13.84 -20.94
CA VAL A 221 -0.47 12.82 -20.71
C VAL A 221 -0.05 12.18 -22.03
N ALA A 222 -1.02 11.82 -22.87
CA ALA A 222 -0.77 11.27 -24.20
C ALA A 222 -0.02 12.25 -25.11
N ALA A 223 -0.44 13.51 -25.15
CA ALA A 223 0.22 14.55 -25.95
C ALA A 223 1.64 14.86 -25.47
N ALA A 224 1.88 14.77 -24.15
CA ALA A 224 3.22 14.91 -23.57
C ALA A 224 4.13 13.70 -23.85
N GLY A 225 3.57 12.58 -24.35
CA GLY A 225 4.33 11.35 -24.58
C GLY A 225 4.94 10.78 -23.30
N THR A 226 4.28 11.00 -22.16
CA THR A 226 4.74 10.55 -20.84
C THR A 226 4.29 9.11 -20.58
N ASN A 227 5.16 8.31 -19.97
CA ASN A 227 4.84 6.96 -19.53
C ASN A 227 3.65 7.03 -18.52
N PRO A 228 2.51 6.38 -18.81
CA PRO A 228 1.30 6.55 -18.03
C PRO A 228 1.39 5.91 -16.63
N LEU A 229 2.16 4.83 -16.43
CA LEU A 229 2.42 4.28 -15.09
C LEU A 229 3.20 5.30 -14.24
N GLN A 230 4.25 5.89 -14.82
CA GLN A 230 5.01 6.93 -14.13
C GLN A 230 4.13 8.14 -13.79
N HIS A 231 3.28 8.56 -14.74
CA HIS A 231 2.36 9.67 -14.52
C HIS A 231 1.36 9.36 -13.40
N VAL A 232 0.73 8.17 -13.39
CA VAL A 232 -0.28 7.84 -12.36
C VAL A 232 0.34 7.82 -10.95
N LEU A 233 1.56 7.30 -10.81
CA LEU A 233 2.29 7.23 -9.54
C LEU A 233 2.77 8.62 -9.07
N GLN A 234 3.22 9.48 -9.98
CA GLN A 234 3.79 10.78 -9.61
C GLN A 234 2.74 11.90 -9.47
N PHE A 235 1.67 11.85 -10.27
CA PHE A 235 0.69 12.93 -10.38
C PHE A 235 -0.75 12.44 -10.39
N GLY A 236 -1.04 11.42 -11.20
CA GLY A 236 -2.41 11.04 -11.55
C GLY A 236 -3.29 10.74 -10.34
N VAL A 237 -2.84 9.89 -9.40
CA VAL A 237 -3.65 9.59 -8.22
C VAL A 237 -3.90 10.85 -7.39
N ALA A 238 -2.89 11.70 -7.17
CA ALA A 238 -3.04 12.95 -6.44
C ALA A 238 -3.98 13.94 -7.15
N GLU A 239 -4.03 13.92 -8.48
CA GLU A 239 -4.95 14.72 -9.30
C GLU A 239 -6.38 14.15 -9.34
N GLY A 240 -6.63 13.00 -8.72
CA GLY A 240 -7.94 12.34 -8.74
C GLY A 240 -8.24 11.60 -10.04
N ARG A 241 -7.19 11.27 -10.82
CA ARG A 241 -7.31 10.51 -12.07
C ARG A 241 -7.49 9.02 -11.78
N SER A 242 -8.43 8.39 -12.48
CA SER A 242 -8.66 6.95 -12.42
C SER A 242 -7.53 6.20 -13.12
N ALA A 243 -7.14 5.07 -12.56
CA ALA A 243 -6.24 4.10 -13.18
C ALA A 243 -6.98 3.11 -14.12
N PHE A 244 -8.31 3.19 -14.16
CA PHE A 244 -9.21 2.38 -15.01
C PHE A 244 -9.18 0.85 -14.79
N GLY A 245 -8.53 0.37 -13.72
CA GLY A 245 -8.76 -0.98 -13.19
C GLY A 245 -9.65 -0.99 -11.94
N ASP A 246 -10.17 -2.16 -11.59
CA ASP A 246 -11.00 -2.36 -10.39
C ASP A 246 -10.12 -2.22 -9.14
N LEU A 247 -10.19 -1.10 -8.43
CA LEU A 247 -9.54 -0.96 -7.12
C LEU A 247 -10.56 -1.29 -6.03
N PHE A 248 -10.11 -2.07 -5.04
CA PHE A 248 -10.89 -2.71 -3.97
C PHE A 248 -12.08 -1.91 -3.43
#